data_AF-A0A0A2VN84-F1
#
_entry.id   AF-A0A0A2VN84-F1
#
_cell.length_a   1.000
_cell.length_b   1.000
_cell.length_c   1.000
_cell.angle_alpha   90.00
_cell.angle_beta   90.00
_cell.angle_gamma   90.00
#
_symmetry.space_group_name_H-M   'P 1'
#
loop_
_entity.id
_entity.type
_entity.pdbx_description
1 polymer ?
#
loop_
_entity_poly.entity_id
_entity_poly.type
_entity_poly.pdbx_seq_one_letter_code
_entity_poly.pdbx_strand_id
1 'polypeptide(L)'
;MTDLNLEQVRDTMVAVAHEAGRMILAANPADIAAGTKLNAVDIVTEADQAVEKMVAGKLSAAFPSVAFMGEETYKPGMRLGPEPTFVVDPIDEENTSFVADAD
;
A
#
# COMPACT_ATOMS: atom_id res chain seq x y z
N MET A 1 -4.80 -10.27 -25.83
CA MET A 1 -4.82 -9.32 -24.71
C MET A 1 -6.28 -9.05 -24.40
N THR A 2 -6.72 -9.31 -23.18
CA THR A 2 -8.05 -8.91 -22.73
C THR A 2 -8.13 -7.39 -22.84
N ASP A 3 -9.13 -6.85 -23.54
CA ASP A 3 -9.39 -5.41 -23.50
C ASP A 3 -9.78 -5.05 -22.06
N LEU A 4 -8.81 -4.52 -21.31
CA LEU A 4 -9.04 -4.00 -19.97
C LEU A 4 -9.92 -2.76 -20.10
N ASN A 5 -11.05 -2.77 -19.41
CA ASN A 5 -11.85 -1.56 -19.28
C ASN A 5 -11.11 -0.56 -18.38
N LEU A 6 -10.46 0.42 -19.01
CA LEU A 6 -9.64 1.40 -18.30
C LEU A 6 -10.44 2.29 -17.36
N GLU A 7 -11.73 2.53 -17.64
CA GLU A 7 -12.60 3.27 -16.73
C GLU A 7 -12.85 2.47 -15.44
N GLN A 8 -13.14 1.18 -15.58
CA GLN A 8 -13.30 0.28 -14.44
C GLN A 8 -11.99 0.15 -13.64
N VAL A 9 -10.85 0.05 -14.31
CA VAL A 9 -9.52 0.02 -13.66
C VAL A 9 -9.30 1.27 -12.85
N ARG A 10 -9.49 2.45 -13.45
CA ARG A 10 -9.37 3.75 -12.78
C ARG A 10 -10.28 3.82 -11.55
N ASP A 11 -11.57 3.51 -11.71
CA ASP A 11 -12.54 3.66 -10.63
C ASP A 11 -12.22 2.69 -9.47
N THR A 12 -11.73 1.49 -9.79
CA THR A 12 -11.24 0.54 -8.78
C THR A 12 -10.00 1.07 -8.07
N MET A 13 -9.01 1.59 -8.81
CA MET A 13 -7.80 2.16 -8.22
C MET A 13 -8.10 3.34 -7.29
N VAL A 14 -9.03 4.23 -7.67
CA VAL A 14 -9.47 5.34 -6.82
C VAL A 14 -10.14 4.83 -5.54
N ALA A 15 -11.02 3.83 -5.64
CA ALA A 15 -11.68 3.26 -4.47
C ALA A 15 -10.68 2.59 -3.51
N VAL A 16 -9.69 1.88 -4.06
CA VAL A 16 -8.62 1.23 -3.31
C VAL A 16 -7.72 2.28 -2.62
N ALA A 17 -7.34 3.34 -3.32
CA ALA A 17 -6.53 4.43 -2.75
C ALA A 17 -7.25 5.14 -1.59
N HIS A 18 -8.56 5.39 -1.71
CA HIS A 18 -9.34 5.94 -0.60
C HIS A 18 -9.42 5.01 0.61
N GLU A 19 -9.43 3.70 0.39
CA GLU A 19 -9.41 2.72 1.48
C GLU A 19 -8.05 2.64 2.17
N ALA A 20 -6.98 2.62 1.39
CA ALA A 20 -5.61 2.74 1.89
C ALA A 20 -5.48 3.97 2.79
N GLY A 21 -5.91 5.15 2.32
CA GLY A 21 -5.90 6.38 3.13
C GLY A 21 -6.68 6.27 4.44
N ARG A 22 -7.83 5.57 4.47
CA ARG A 22 -8.58 5.31 5.72
C ARG A 22 -7.83 4.38 6.66
N MET A 23 -7.16 3.35 6.14
CA MET A 23 -6.35 2.43 6.94
C MET A 23 -5.15 3.14 7.56
N ILE A 24 -4.45 3.96 6.77
CA ILE A 24 -3.30 4.76 7.23
C ILE A 24 -3.73 5.73 8.34
N LEU A 25 -4.84 6.46 8.14
CA LEU A 25 -5.37 7.37 9.16
C LEU A 25 -5.86 6.66 10.43
N ALA A 26 -6.27 5.39 10.32
CA ALA A 26 -6.69 4.56 11.45
C ALA A 26 -5.51 3.92 12.20
N ALA A 27 -4.33 3.83 11.58
CA ALA A 27 -3.09 3.42 12.21
C ALA A 27 -2.56 4.57 13.08
N ASN A 28 -3.28 4.88 14.17
CA ASN A 28 -2.92 5.92 15.11
C ASN A 28 -1.97 5.36 16.19
N PRO A 29 -0.74 5.87 16.32
CA PRO A 29 0.20 5.43 17.36
C PRO A 29 -0.35 5.55 18.79
N ALA A 30 -1.27 6.49 19.03
CA ALA A 30 -1.86 6.72 20.34
C ALA A 30 -2.84 5.61 20.77
N ASP A 31 -3.35 4.79 19.84
CA ASP A 31 -4.26 3.68 20.12
C ASP A 31 -3.53 2.36 20.44
N ILE A 32 -2.19 2.33 20.26
CA ILE A 32 -1.37 1.20 20.69
C ILE A 32 -1.19 1.30 22.20
N ALA A 33 -1.76 0.31 22.91
CA ALA A 33 -1.73 0.24 24.37
C ALA A 33 -0.33 0.56 24.92
N ALA A 34 -0.26 1.44 25.92
CA ALA A 34 0.95 2.02 26.53
C ALA A 34 2.00 1.01 27.08
N GLY A 35 1.84 -0.28 26.84
CA GLY A 35 2.79 -1.35 27.16
C GLY A 35 3.60 -1.87 25.97
N THR A 36 3.27 -1.53 24.73
CA THR A 36 4.02 -1.97 23.55
C THR A 36 4.96 -0.86 23.10
N LYS A 37 6.27 -1.05 23.30
CA LYS A 37 7.31 -0.13 22.79
C LYS A 37 7.50 -0.32 21.28
N LEU A 38 6.48 -0.07 20.48
CA LEU A 38 6.64 0.10 19.03
C LEU A 38 7.01 1.56 18.79
N ASN A 39 8.10 1.79 18.08
CA ASN A 39 8.46 3.16 17.68
C ASN A 39 7.64 3.55 16.43
N ALA A 40 7.63 4.84 16.08
CA ALA A 40 6.85 5.32 14.93
C ALA A 40 7.21 4.61 13.61
N VAL A 41 8.46 4.18 13.44
CA VAL A 41 8.93 3.46 12.25
C VAL A 41 8.28 2.07 12.17
N ASP A 42 8.21 1.34 13.29
CA ASP A 42 7.56 0.02 13.32
C ASP A 42 6.08 0.10 12.94
N ILE A 43 5.40 1.19 13.35
CA ILE A 43 3.97 1.42 13.07
C ILE A 43 3.74 1.72 11.58
N VAL A 44 4.63 2.51 10.98
CA VAL A 44 4.59 2.80 9.54
C VAL A 44 4.78 1.50 8.77
N THR A 45 5.81 0.71 9.08
CA THR A 45 6.05 -0.59 8.42
C THR A 45 4.86 -1.56 8.54
N GLU A 46 4.19 -1.63 9.70
CA GLU A 46 2.99 -2.46 9.84
C GLU A 46 1.80 -1.95 9.01
N ALA A 47 1.64 -0.62 8.93
CA ALA A 47 0.61 0.01 8.10
C ALA A 47 0.88 -0.22 6.61
N ASP A 48 2.12 -0.05 6.15
CA ASP A 48 2.57 -0.33 4.78
C ASP A 48 2.21 -1.74 4.34
N GLN A 49 2.62 -2.74 5.13
CA GLN A 49 2.34 -4.15 4.83
C GLN A 49 0.83 -4.45 4.83
N ALA A 50 0.07 -3.84 5.74
CA ALA A 50 -1.37 -4.03 5.81
C ALA A 50 -2.08 -3.41 4.60
N VAL A 51 -1.66 -2.21 4.19
CA VAL A 51 -2.19 -1.53 3.01
C VAL A 51 -1.83 -2.29 1.75
N GLU A 52 -0.57 -2.70 1.56
CA GLU A 52 -0.17 -3.45 0.36
C GLU A 52 -0.98 -4.74 0.22
N LYS A 53 -1.15 -5.48 1.31
CA LYS A 53 -1.92 -6.72 1.32
C LYS A 53 -3.38 -6.48 0.94
N MET A 54 -3.98 -5.40 1.44
CA MET A 54 -5.35 -5.01 1.07
C MET A 54 -5.44 -4.66 -0.42
N VAL A 55 -4.52 -3.83 -0.92
CA VAL A 55 -4.46 -3.40 -2.32
C VAL A 55 -4.28 -4.60 -3.24
N ALA A 56 -3.28 -5.45 -2.98
CA ALA A 56 -2.99 -6.66 -3.74
C ALA A 56 -4.21 -7.58 -3.79
N GLY A 57 -4.85 -7.83 -2.64
CA GLY A 57 -6.05 -8.67 -2.57
C GLY A 57 -7.20 -8.16 -3.45
N LYS A 58 -7.48 -6.85 -3.42
CA LYS A 58 -8.55 -6.25 -4.22
C LYS A 58 -8.23 -6.23 -5.71
N LEU A 59 -7.02 -5.83 -6.08
CA LEU A 59 -6.62 -5.74 -7.48
C LEU A 59 -6.51 -7.12 -8.13
N SER A 60 -5.96 -8.12 -7.43
CA SER A 60 -5.92 -9.49 -7.94
C SER A 60 -7.31 -10.12 -8.06
N ALA A 61 -8.26 -9.76 -7.19
CA ALA A 61 -9.64 -10.22 -7.30
C ALA A 61 -10.40 -9.56 -8.48
N ALA A 62 -10.20 -8.26 -8.69
CA ALA A 62 -10.85 -7.51 -9.76
C ALA A 62 -10.23 -7.76 -11.14
N PHE A 63 -8.91 -7.96 -11.19
CA PHE A 63 -8.11 -8.09 -12.41
C PHE A 63 -7.14 -9.28 -12.33
N PRO A 64 -7.65 -10.52 -12.32
CA PRO A 64 -6.82 -11.72 -12.11
C PRO A 64 -5.78 -11.98 -13.21
N SER A 65 -5.87 -11.28 -14.35
CA SER A 65 -4.91 -11.36 -15.46
C SER A 65 -3.86 -10.24 -15.46
N VAL A 66 -3.89 -9.32 -14.49
CA VAL A 66 -2.94 -8.21 -14.34
C VAL A 66 -1.98 -8.57 -13.22
N ALA A 67 -0.68 -8.50 -13.49
CA ALA A 67 0.35 -8.78 -12.49
C ALA A 67 0.38 -7.70 -11.41
N PHE A 68 0.99 -8.01 -10.27
CA PHE A 68 1.16 -7.10 -9.14
C PHE A 68 2.62 -7.06 -8.72
N MET A 69 3.13 -5.86 -8.45
CA MET A 69 4.46 -5.61 -7.92
C MET A 69 4.36 -4.51 -6.86
N GLY A 70 4.47 -4.90 -5.59
CA GLY A 70 4.47 -3.98 -4.45
C GLY A 70 5.87 -3.72 -3.92
N GLU A 71 6.06 -2.58 -3.26
CA GLU A 71 7.30 -2.23 -2.54
C GLU A 71 7.61 -3.22 -1.42
N GLU A 72 6.65 -3.51 -0.55
CA GLU A 72 6.84 -4.34 0.64
C GLU A 72 7.06 -5.82 0.30
N THR A 73 6.53 -6.26 -0.84
CA THR A 73 6.72 -7.63 -1.35
C THR A 73 7.82 -7.77 -2.40
N TYR A 74 8.49 -6.68 -2.77
CA TYR A 74 9.57 -6.71 -3.74
C TYR A 74 10.74 -7.58 -3.25
N LYS A 75 11.35 -8.30 -4.19
CA LYS A 75 12.55 -9.10 -3.97
C LYS A 75 13.59 -8.80 -5.04
N PRO A 76 14.88 -8.71 -4.68
CA PRO A 76 15.95 -8.54 -5.66
C PRO A 76 15.84 -9.56 -6.79
N GLY A 77 15.78 -9.08 -8.03
CA GLY A 77 15.66 -9.92 -9.23
C GLY A 77 14.25 -9.98 -9.82
N MET A 78 13.22 -9.45 -9.13
CA MET A 78 11.93 -9.20 -9.75
C MET A 78 12.07 -8.12 -10.83
N ARG A 79 11.43 -8.34 -11.99
CA ARG A 79 11.43 -7.41 -13.12
C ARG A 79 10.04 -7.32 -13.72
N LEU A 80 9.70 -6.13 -14.20
CA LEU A 80 8.50 -5.91 -15.00
C LEU A 80 8.64 -6.63 -16.35
N GLY A 81 7.64 -7.43 -16.70
CA GLY A 81 7.49 -7.99 -18.04
C GLY A 81 6.63 -7.10 -18.94
N PRO A 82 6.34 -7.55 -20.17
CA PRO A 82 5.45 -6.84 -21.11
C PRO A 82 3.96 -6.91 -20.72
N GLU A 83 3.60 -7.75 -19.76
CA GLU A 83 2.24 -7.87 -19.24
C GLU A 83 1.80 -6.63 -18.44
N PRO A 84 0.50 -6.28 -18.49
CA PRO A 84 -0.06 -5.28 -17.60
C PRO A 84 0.27 -5.62 -16.15
N THR A 85 0.83 -4.65 -15.42
CA THR A 85 1.26 -4.82 -14.03
C THR A 85 0.84 -3.61 -13.21
N PHE A 86 0.20 -3.84 -12.07
CA PHE A 86 0.05 -2.82 -11.04
C PHE A 86 1.35 -2.70 -10.26
N VAL A 87 1.95 -1.52 -10.27
CA VAL A 87 3.08 -1.16 -9.41
C VAL A 87 2.54 -0.33 -8.27
N VAL A 88 2.77 -0.77 -7.03
CA VAL A 88 2.16 -0.18 -5.84
C VAL A 88 3.22 0.15 -4.81
N ASP A 89 3.14 1.37 -4.33
CA ASP A 89 3.82 1.90 -3.17
C ASP A 89 2.69 2.22 -2.15
N PRO A 90 2.62 1.51 -1.01
CA PRO A 90 1.51 1.65 -0.05
C PRO A 90 1.52 2.99 0.69
N ILE A 91 2.69 3.47 1.08
CA ILE A 91 2.95 4.75 1.71
C ILE A 91 4.26 5.30 1.16
N ASP A 92 4.17 6.25 0.23
CA ASP A 92 5.35 6.91 -0.35
C ASP A 92 6.00 7.77 0.74
N GLU A 93 6.99 7.20 1.43
CA GLU A 93 7.78 7.88 2.43
C GLU A 93 8.63 8.97 1.73
N GLU A 94 8.11 10.20 1.67
CA GLU A 94 8.97 11.39 1.54
C GLU A 94 9.94 11.39 2.75
N ASN A 95 11.15 10.89 2.52
CA ASN A 95 12.28 11.02 3.43
C ASN A 95 12.29 12.43 4.06
N THR A 96 12.23 12.47 5.40
CA THR A 96 12.33 13.66 6.29
C THR A 96 11.03 14.46 6.56
N SER A 97 10.17 13.98 7.47
CA SER A 97 9.63 14.74 8.62
C SER A 97 8.34 14.13 9.23
N PHE A 98 8.44 12.98 9.90
CA PHE A 98 7.44 12.55 10.90
C PHE A 98 8.03 12.46 12.31
N VAL A 99 9.04 13.28 12.59
CA VAL A 99 9.36 13.73 13.94
C VAL A 99 8.84 15.17 14.03
N ALA A 100 7.63 15.33 14.55
CA ALA A 100 7.24 16.62 15.08
C ALA A 100 8.07 16.83 16.34
N ASP A 101 9.18 17.56 16.21
CA ASP A 101 9.77 18.27 17.34
C ASP A 101 8.68 19.19 17.90
N ALA A 102 8.09 18.79 19.02
CA ALA A 102 7.27 19.63 19.86
C ALA A 102 7.65 19.34 21.32
N ASP A 103 8.44 20.28 21.84
CA ASP A 103 9.01 20.49 23.19
C ASP A 103 10.23 19.67 23.63
#